data_AF-A0A535DX21-F1
#
_entry.id   AF-A0A535DX21-F1
#
_cell.length_a   1.000
_cell.length_b   1.000
_cell.length_c   1.000
_cell.angle_alpha   90.00
_cell.angle_beta   90.00
_cell.angle_gamma   90.00
#
_symmetry.space_group_name_H-M   'P 1'
#
loop_
_entity.id
_entity.type
_entity.pdbx_description
1 polymer ?
#
loop_
_entity_poly.entity_id
_entity_poly.type
_entity_poly.pdbx_seq_one_letter_code
_entity_poly.pdbx_strand_id
1 'polypeptide(L)'
;MPRRPRVPEDLTRGPFTVDDAQRAGLSRRQLQSACWKRIASGLYVWVEIAQDPLCVLAALHLRLPAEAVFSERTARWLHGLDLEPCQPAQATVPPGHSLSARAEVSVRRGGAGRPRARRTRARKG
;
A
#
# COMPACT_ATOMS: atom_id res chain seq x y z
N MET A 1 29.73 -17.56 15.08
CA MET A 1 29.20 -17.52 13.70
C MET A 1 27.92 -16.70 13.68
N PRO A 2 27.74 -15.74 12.74
CA PRO A 2 26.47 -15.06 12.60
C PRO A 2 25.40 -16.08 12.18
N ARG A 3 24.33 -16.21 12.97
CA ARG A 3 23.19 -17.06 12.61
C ARG A 3 22.58 -16.51 11.33
N ARG A 4 22.43 -17.35 10.31
CA ARG A 4 21.76 -16.97 9.05
C ARG A 4 20.36 -16.45 9.39
N PRO A 5 19.98 -15.24 8.96
CA PRO A 5 18.64 -14.73 9.23
C PRO A 5 17.60 -15.68 8.66
N ARG A 6 16.56 -16.00 9.45
CA ARG A 6 15.42 -16.77 8.98
C ARG A 6 14.55 -15.86 8.12
N VAL A 7 14.35 -16.22 6.86
CA VAL A 7 13.51 -15.50 5.90
C VAL A 7 12.41 -16.44 5.42
N PRO A 8 11.21 -16.41 6.03
CA PRO A 8 10.06 -17.18 5.54
C PRO A 8 9.61 -16.66 4.17
N GLU A 9 9.37 -17.56 3.22
CA GLU A 9 8.97 -17.20 1.85
C GLU A 9 7.64 -16.43 1.79
N ASP A 10 6.72 -16.67 2.73
CA ASP A 10 5.44 -15.96 2.77
C ASP A 10 5.60 -14.46 3.04
N LEU A 11 6.73 -14.06 3.66
CA LEU A 11 7.03 -12.67 4.01
C LEU A 11 7.93 -11.95 2.98
N THR A 12 8.28 -12.61 1.87
CA THR A 12 9.10 -12.02 0.81
C THR A 12 8.29 -11.47 -0.35
N ARG A 13 6.98 -11.72 -0.38
CA ARG A 13 6.08 -11.35 -1.50
C ARG A 13 5.53 -9.93 -1.43
N GLY A 14 5.70 -9.26 -0.29
CA GLY A 14 5.17 -7.92 -0.09
C GLY A 14 5.31 -7.45 1.36
N PRO A 15 4.78 -6.26 1.66
CA PRO A 15 4.71 -5.76 3.02
C PRO A 15 3.81 -6.62 3.90
N PHE A 16 4.18 -6.74 5.17
CA PHE A 16 3.47 -7.56 6.15
C PHE A 16 3.47 -6.89 7.53
N THR A 17 2.50 -7.28 8.36
CA THR A 17 2.35 -6.76 9.72
C THR A 17 3.20 -7.54 10.72
N VAL A 18 3.41 -6.98 11.92
CA VAL A 18 4.04 -7.72 13.02
C VAL A 18 3.27 -9.02 13.34
N ASP A 19 1.96 -9.03 13.20
CA ASP A 19 1.14 -10.23 13.47
C ASP A 19 1.33 -11.31 12.40
N ASP A 20 1.48 -10.92 11.12
CA ASP A 20 1.89 -11.85 10.05
C ASP A 20 3.25 -12.47 10.35
N ALA A 21 4.20 -11.65 10.82
CA ALA A 21 5.53 -12.11 11.19
C ALA A 21 5.47 -13.12 12.34
N GLN A 22 4.66 -12.85 13.36
CA GLN A 22 4.46 -13.76 14.49
C GLN A 22 3.83 -15.08 14.04
N ARG A 23 2.82 -15.04 13.17
CA ARG A 23 2.21 -16.24 12.57
C ARG A 23 3.21 -17.06 11.76
N ALA A 24 4.16 -16.41 11.08
CA ALA A 24 5.26 -17.05 10.38
C ALA A 24 6.42 -17.52 11.30
N GLY A 25 6.29 -17.34 12.62
CA GLY A 25 7.29 -17.74 13.61
C GLY A 25 8.50 -16.81 13.68
N LEU A 26 8.35 -15.53 13.35
CA LEU A 26 9.33 -14.49 13.58
C LEU A 26 9.01 -13.67 14.84
N SER A 27 10.03 -13.48 15.66
CA SER A 27 10.00 -12.57 16.81
C SER A 27 10.31 -11.13 16.39
N ARG A 28 9.90 -10.16 17.21
CA ARG A 28 10.25 -8.74 17.02
C ARG A 28 11.76 -8.48 16.94
N ARG A 29 12.57 -9.27 17.66
CA ARG A 29 14.04 -9.18 17.59
C ARG A 29 14.58 -9.60 16.21
N GLN A 30 13.97 -10.60 15.58
CA GLN A 30 14.35 -11.03 14.23
C GLN A 30 13.98 -9.99 13.16
N LEU A 31 12.90 -9.23 13.37
CA LEU A 31 12.51 -8.10 12.51
C LEU A 31 13.49 -6.92 12.55
N GLN A 32 14.42 -6.88 13.52
CA GLN A 32 15.47 -5.86 13.60
C GLN A 32 16.75 -6.26 12.85
N SER A 33 16.76 -7.43 12.20
CA SER A 33 17.89 -7.84 11.35
C SER A 33 17.88 -7.11 10.00
N ALA A 34 19.04 -7.10 9.32
CA ALA A 34 19.23 -6.40 8.05
C ALA A 34 18.36 -6.91 6.89
N CYS A 35 17.72 -8.09 7.03
CA CYS A 35 16.83 -8.63 6.01
C CYS A 35 15.50 -7.89 5.90
N TRP A 36 15.13 -7.09 6.91
CA TRP A 36 13.83 -6.45 6.99
C TRP A 36 13.97 -4.94 7.04
N LYS A 37 13.14 -4.23 6.27
CA LYS A 37 13.02 -2.79 6.34
C LYS A 37 11.67 -2.43 6.95
N ARG A 38 11.66 -1.56 7.95
CA ARG A 38 10.43 -0.98 8.48
C ARG A 38 10.00 0.15 7.54
N ILE A 39 8.85 -0.01 6.87
CA ILE A 39 8.29 1.04 6.00
C ILE A 39 7.39 1.98 6.82
N ALA A 40 6.68 1.44 7.80
CA ALA A 40 5.79 2.23 8.66
C ALA A 40 5.67 1.63 10.07
N SER A 41 4.88 2.25 10.94
CA SER A 41 4.68 1.69 12.27
C SER A 41 3.98 0.33 12.20
N GLY A 42 4.63 -0.72 12.70
CA GLY A 42 4.10 -2.09 12.69
C GLY A 42 4.13 -2.80 11.33
N LEU A 43 4.71 -2.17 10.30
CA LEU A 43 4.73 -2.70 8.94
C LEU A 43 6.16 -2.84 8.42
N TYR A 44 6.47 -4.04 7.96
CA TYR A 44 7.79 -4.45 7.51
C TYR A 44 7.72 -4.98 6.09
N VAL A 45 8.88 -4.98 5.42
CA VAL A 45 9.06 -5.58 4.10
C VAL A 45 10.42 -6.27 4.06
N TRP A 46 10.55 -7.27 3.20
CA TRP A 46 11.85 -7.84 2.87
C TRP A 46 12.71 -6.81 2.11
N VAL A 47 13.99 -6.69 2.48
CA VAL A 47 14.89 -5.63 2.00
C VAL A 47 15.07 -5.62 0.47
N GLU A 48 15.06 -6.79 -0.17
CA GLU A 48 15.26 -6.94 -1.62
C GLU A 48 14.13 -6.31 -2.45
N ILE A 49 12.91 -6.25 -1.91
CA ILE A 49 11.74 -5.67 -2.59
C ILE A 49 11.35 -4.31 -2.00
N ALA A 50 12.12 -3.79 -1.05
CA ALA A 50 11.75 -2.59 -0.31
C ALA A 50 11.81 -1.29 -1.14
N GLN A 51 12.48 -1.33 -2.29
CA GLN A 51 12.55 -0.21 -3.24
C GLN A 51 11.50 -0.34 -4.36
N ASP A 52 10.82 -1.47 -4.47
CA ASP A 52 9.76 -1.67 -5.46
C ASP A 52 8.58 -0.73 -5.13
N PRO A 53 8.19 0.15 -6.08
CA PRO A 53 7.04 1.02 -5.90
C PRO A 53 5.73 0.26 -5.59
N LEU A 54 5.54 -0.94 -6.15
CA LEU A 54 4.37 -1.77 -5.83
C LEU A 54 4.36 -2.18 -4.35
N CYS A 55 5.53 -2.44 -3.76
CA CYS A 55 5.64 -2.74 -2.34
C CYS A 55 5.28 -1.51 -1.49
N VAL A 56 5.70 -0.31 -1.89
CA VAL A 56 5.29 0.92 -1.19
C VAL A 56 3.77 1.12 -1.28
N LEU A 57 3.17 0.89 -2.44
CA LEU A 57 1.71 1.01 -2.61
C LEU A 57 0.94 -0.05 -1.81
N ALA A 58 1.40 -1.32 -1.81
CA ALA A 58 0.80 -2.36 -0.98
C ALA A 58 0.87 -2.00 0.51
N ALA A 59 1.98 -1.42 0.95
CA ALA A 59 2.17 -0.98 2.33
C ALA A 59 1.22 0.15 2.71
N LEU A 60 1.01 1.09 1.79
CA LEU A 60 0.02 2.15 1.95
C LEU A 60 -1.39 1.58 1.99
N HIS A 61 -1.74 0.65 1.10
CA HIS A 61 -3.05 0.02 1.05
C HIS A 61 -3.43 -0.63 2.39
N LEU A 62 -2.50 -1.33 3.05
CA LEU A 62 -2.72 -1.92 4.38
C LEU A 62 -2.97 -0.90 5.49
N ARG A 63 -2.54 0.35 5.32
CA ARG A 63 -2.72 1.44 6.30
C ARG A 63 -3.92 2.33 6.01
N LEU A 64 -4.34 2.38 4.75
CA LEU A 64 -5.48 3.17 4.34
C LEU A 64 -6.78 2.49 4.80
N PRO A 65 -7.84 3.27 5.10
CA PRO A 65 -9.19 2.73 5.23
C PRO A 65 -9.56 1.90 4.01
N ALA A 66 -10.39 0.87 4.21
CA ALA A 66 -10.81 -0.04 3.16
C ALA A 66 -11.47 0.69 1.96
N GLU A 67 -12.06 1.86 2.21
CA GLU A 67 -12.75 2.69 1.23
C GLU A 67 -11.83 3.68 0.50
N ALA A 68 -10.55 3.76 0.88
CA ALA A 68 -9.58 4.61 0.20
C ALA A 68 -9.18 3.99 -1.14
N VAL A 69 -9.00 4.85 -2.14
CA VAL A 69 -8.58 4.43 -3.48
C VAL A 69 -7.32 5.19 -3.90
N PHE A 70 -6.38 4.50 -4.54
CA PHE A 70 -5.31 5.19 -5.25
C PHE A 70 -5.90 5.99 -6.40
N SER A 71 -5.41 7.20 -6.59
CA SER A 71 -5.99 8.17 -7.53
C SER A 71 -4.93 8.83 -8.39
N GLU A 72 -5.39 9.56 -9.40
CA GLU A 72 -4.56 10.44 -10.22
C GLU A 72 -3.35 9.74 -10.83
N ARG A 73 -2.12 10.23 -10.62
CA ARG A 73 -0.93 9.68 -11.26
C ARG A 73 -0.63 8.27 -10.76
N THR A 74 -0.87 7.96 -9.49
CA THR A 74 -0.73 6.61 -8.95
C THR A 74 -1.71 5.63 -9.62
N ALA A 75 -2.96 6.04 -9.81
CA ALA A 75 -3.93 5.21 -10.53
C ALA A 75 -3.52 5.01 -11.99
N ARG A 76 -3.10 6.07 -12.68
CA ARG A 76 -2.64 5.98 -14.08
C ARG A 76 -1.48 5.00 -14.24
N TRP A 77 -0.49 5.09 -13.35
CA TRP A 77 0.65 4.18 -13.33
C TRP A 77 0.23 2.72 -13.06
N LEU A 78 -0.64 2.49 -12.06
CA LEU A 78 -1.20 1.16 -11.78
C LEU A 78 -1.99 0.57 -12.96
N HIS A 79 -2.53 1.41 -13.84
CA HIS A 79 -3.23 1.01 -15.06
C HIS A 79 -2.29 0.85 -16.28
N GLY A 80 -0.97 0.87 -16.09
CA GLY A 80 0.01 0.60 -17.15
C GLY A 80 0.29 1.78 -18.08
N LEU A 81 -0.08 3.01 -17.69
CA LEU A 81 0.37 4.20 -18.42
C LEU A 81 1.86 4.43 -18.15
N ASP A 82 2.59 4.80 -19.20
CA ASP A 82 4.03 5.08 -19.16
C ASP A 82 4.31 6.37 -18.37
N LEU A 83 4.37 6.20 -17.05
CA LEU A 83 4.59 7.24 -16.07
C LEU A 83 5.57 6.70 -15.04
N GLU A 84 6.38 7.58 -14.47
CA GLU A 84 7.20 7.18 -13.32
C GLU A 84 6.31 6.86 -12.10
N PRO A 85 6.68 5.83 -11.31
CA PRO A 85 6.00 5.49 -10.06
C PRO A 85 5.93 6.70 -9.13
N CYS A 86 4.72 7.01 -8.64
CA CYS A 86 4.46 8.28 -7.97
C CYS A 86 4.90 8.26 -6.50
N GLN A 87 5.85 9.13 -6.17
CA GLN A 87 6.32 9.40 -4.81
C GLN A 87 6.16 10.90 -4.52
N PRO A 88 5.28 11.32 -3.58
CA PRO A 88 4.37 10.48 -2.79
C PRO A 88 3.25 9.88 -3.64
N ALA A 89 2.75 8.71 -3.22
CA ALA A 89 1.56 8.11 -3.82
C ALA A 89 0.34 9.01 -3.60
N GLN A 90 -0.60 8.99 -4.54
CA GLN A 90 -1.81 9.82 -4.48
C GLN A 90 -3.01 8.93 -4.15
N ALA A 91 -3.70 9.23 -3.05
CA ALA A 91 -4.88 8.49 -2.61
C ALA A 91 -6.06 9.43 -2.32
N THR A 92 -7.27 8.98 -2.63
CA THR A 92 -8.51 9.65 -2.23
C THR A 92 -9.16 8.86 -1.09
N VAL A 93 -9.42 9.54 0.02
CA VAL A 93 -10.10 8.96 1.20
C VAL A 93 -11.51 9.57 1.36
N PRO A 94 -12.48 8.81 1.87
CA PRO A 94 -13.81 9.33 2.15
C PRO A 94 -13.77 10.47 3.19
N PRO A 95 -14.73 11.41 3.13
CA PRO A 95 -14.91 12.37 4.21
C PRO A 95 -15.23 11.66 5.52
N GLY A 96 -14.67 12.14 6.64
CA GLY A 96 -14.84 11.55 7.96
C GLY A 96 -13.68 10.65 8.42
N HIS A 97 -12.79 10.22 7.52
CA HIS A 97 -11.56 9.53 7.90
C HIS A 97 -10.39 10.51 8.05
N SER A 98 -9.78 10.53 9.22
CA SER A 98 -8.59 11.34 9.50
C SER A 98 -7.31 10.57 9.17
N LEU A 99 -6.81 10.74 7.95
CA LEU A 99 -5.43 10.40 7.59
C LEU A 99 -4.67 11.68 7.26
N SER A 100 -3.46 11.80 7.83
CA SER A 100 -2.52 12.86 7.49
C SER A 100 -1.73 12.48 6.25
N ALA A 101 -1.47 13.45 5.36
CA ALA A 101 -0.45 13.30 4.34
C ALA A 101 0.91 13.00 5.01
N ARG A 102 1.71 12.14 4.39
CA ARG A 102 3.05 11.75 4.84
C ARG A 102 4.01 11.77 3.66
N ALA A 103 5.30 11.62 3.92
CA ALA A 103 6.33 11.61 2.89
C ALA A 103 6.05 10.58 1.78
N GLU A 104 5.35 9.48 2.11
CA GLU A 104 5.01 8.40 1.18
C GLU A 104 3.64 8.56 0.51
N VAL A 105 2.73 9.42 1.03
CA VAL A 105 1.35 9.54 0.51
C VAL A 105 0.77 10.95 0.64
N SER A 106 0.24 11.46 -0.47
CA SER A 106 -0.64 12.63 -0.52
C SER A 106 -2.09 12.17 -0.53
N VAL A 107 -2.90 12.78 0.33
CA VAL A 107 -4.29 12.38 0.57
C VAL A 107 -5.22 13.50 0.15
N ARG A 108 -6.14 13.20 -0.77
CA ARG A 108 -7.27 14.08 -1.10
C ARG A 108 -8.53 13.56 -0.42
N ARG A 109 -9.36 14.47 0.07
CA ARG A 109 -10.69 14.13 0.59
C ARG A 109 -11.71 14.30 -0.52
N GLY A 110 -12.55 13.30 -0.70
CA GLY A 110 -13.63 13.34 -1.68
C GLY A 110 -14.35 12.01 -1.71
N GLY A 111 -15.61 12.02 -2.15
CA GLY A 111 -16.30 10.76 -2.42
C GLY A 111 -15.62 10.07 -3.59
N ALA A 112 -15.10 8.86 -3.40
CA ALA A 112 -14.89 7.94 -4.50
C ALA A 112 -16.28 7.65 -5.07
N GLY A 113 -16.68 8.41 -6.09
CA GLY A 113 -18.05 8.43 -6.58
C GLY A 113 -18.51 7.01 -6.88
N ARG A 114 -19.59 6.56 -6.22
CA ARG A 114 -20.35 5.40 -6.67
C ARG A 114 -20.58 5.59 -8.18
N PRO A 115 -20.32 4.60 -9.06
CA PRO A 115 -20.52 4.78 -10.48
C PRO A 115 -21.96 5.25 -10.69
N ARG A 116 -22.11 6.51 -11.12
CA ARG A 116 -23.43 7.07 -11.41
C ARG A 116 -23.96 6.25 -12.58
N ALA A 117 -24.93 5.38 -12.32
CA ALA A 117 -25.65 4.69 -13.38
C ALA A 117 -26.17 5.77 -14.34
N ARG A 118 -25.58 5.86 -15.53
CA ARG A 118 -26.11 6.73 -16.59
C ARG A 118 -27.47 6.14 -16.93
N ARG A 119 -28.54 6.80 -16.51
CA ARG A 119 -29.88 6.59 -17.09
C ARG A 119 -29.78 7.00 -18.56
N THR A 120 -29.56 6.02 -19.44
CA THR A 120 -29.79 6.19 -20.87
C THR A 120 -31.27 6.50 -21.05
N ARG A 121 -31.56 7.75 -21.48
CA ARG A 121 -32.91 8.15 -21.86
C ARG A 121 -33.18 7.50 -23.22
N ALA A 122 -34.01 6.46 -23.24
CA ALA A 122 -34.53 5.91 -24.48
C ALA A 122 -35.32 7.01 -25.21
N ARG A 123 -34.87 7.38 -26.42
CA ARG A 123 -35.68 8.13 -27.38
C ARG A 123 -36.80 7.18 -27.83
N LYS A 124 -38.06 7.53 -27.57
CA LYS A 124 -39.20 6.95 -28.28
C LYS A 124 -39.17 7.49 -29.71
N GLY A 125 -39.24 6.57 -30.68
CA GLY A 125 -39.54 6.87 -32.08
C GLY A 125 -41.01 7.21 -32.27
#